data_AF-A0A7Z9VKZ9-F1
#
_entry.id   AF-A0A7Z9VKZ9-F1
#
_cell.length_a   1.000
_cell.length_b   1.000
_cell.length_c   1.000
_cell.angle_alpha   90.00
_cell.angle_beta   90.00
_cell.angle_gamma   90.00
#
_symmetry.space_group_name_H-M   'P 1'
#
loop_
_entity.id
_entity.type
_entity.pdbx_description
1 polymer ?
#
loop_
_entity_poly.entity_id
_entity_poly.type
_entity_poly.pdbx_seq_one_letter_code
_entity_poly.pdbx_strand_id
1 'polypeptide(L)'
;VELTVVPMSNWDREMWFNETKIAWRHPTPFLRNEESLLAYVGMDLFRGTNMNIGFGTETPYLIVGSPWLGTSFLLEKLNSQGLKGVEFKAVNYRPTGSIYYTRVPQYDGQSCGGIQLMITDRDEFSPLNTATTIMLLINQLHPREFQWKADGYIDKLFGSDLLRVLAAQRKPPDHLPPQWLHDVLKFNEFRQPFLIY
;
A
#
# COMPACT_ATOMS: atom_id res chain seq x y z
N VAL A 1 -20.75 21.70 16.71
CA VAL A 1 -20.58 22.28 15.35
C VAL A 1 -21.93 22.23 14.69
N GLU A 2 -22.40 23.32 14.10
CA GLU A 2 -23.58 23.31 13.22
C GLU A 2 -23.09 22.90 11.82
N LEU A 3 -23.49 21.71 11.37
CA LEU A 3 -23.00 21.09 10.13
C LEU A 3 -24.18 20.71 9.24
N THR A 4 -24.12 21.14 7.98
CA THR A 4 -25.08 20.76 6.94
C THR A 4 -24.33 20.05 5.82
N VAL A 5 -24.80 18.85 5.43
CA VAL A 5 -24.25 18.05 4.34
C VAL A 5 -25.25 18.01 3.20
N VAL A 6 -24.82 18.35 1.98
CA VAL A 6 -25.64 18.24 0.77
C VAL A 6 -25.35 16.88 0.11
N PRO A 7 -26.31 15.94 0.09
CA PRO A 7 -26.08 14.61 -0.48
C PRO A 7 -25.94 14.67 -2.01
N MET A 8 -25.15 13.76 -2.55
CA MET A 8 -24.99 13.51 -3.97
C MET A 8 -26.21 12.78 -4.52
N SER A 9 -26.54 13.05 -5.78
CA SER A 9 -27.56 12.29 -6.50
C SER A 9 -26.92 11.19 -7.34
N ASN A 10 -27.56 10.03 -7.41
CA ASN A 10 -27.17 8.88 -8.24
C ASN A 10 -25.79 8.27 -7.89
N TRP A 11 -25.29 8.50 -6.68
CA TRP A 11 -24.11 7.80 -6.17
C TRP A 11 -24.54 6.61 -5.32
N ASP A 12 -23.86 5.48 -5.48
CA ASP A 12 -24.02 4.29 -4.67
C ASP A 12 -22.67 3.87 -4.07
N ARG A 13 -22.70 3.23 -2.90
CA ARG A 13 -21.51 2.78 -2.16
C ARG A 13 -20.67 1.77 -2.93
N GLU A 14 -21.29 0.99 -3.81
CA GLU A 14 -20.63 -0.02 -4.64
C GLU A 14 -19.98 0.58 -5.89
N MET A 15 -20.22 1.86 -6.20
CA MET A 15 -19.64 2.50 -7.37
C MET A 15 -18.14 2.76 -7.22
N TRP A 16 -17.38 2.30 -8.21
CA TRP A 16 -16.04 2.75 -8.48
C TRP A 16 -16.03 4.14 -9.13
N PHE A 17 -14.91 4.86 -9.03
CA PHE A 17 -14.85 6.24 -9.52
C PHE A 17 -15.10 6.31 -11.04
N ASN A 18 -14.56 5.38 -11.83
CA ASN A 18 -14.81 5.31 -13.26
C ASN A 18 -16.29 5.12 -13.63
N GLU A 19 -17.11 4.56 -12.75
CA GLU A 19 -18.56 4.34 -12.98
C GLU A 19 -19.37 5.63 -12.78
N THR A 20 -18.83 6.61 -12.06
CA THR A 20 -19.46 7.92 -11.87
C THR A 20 -19.49 8.78 -13.14
N LYS A 21 -18.67 8.43 -14.15
CA LYS A 21 -18.44 9.21 -15.39
C LYS A 21 -17.85 10.62 -15.15
N ILE A 22 -17.41 10.91 -13.93
CA ILE A 22 -16.71 12.15 -13.61
C ILE A 22 -15.26 12.04 -14.11
N ALA A 23 -14.74 13.12 -14.70
CA ALA A 23 -13.36 13.15 -15.15
C ALA A 23 -12.39 13.04 -13.96
N TRP A 24 -11.46 12.08 -14.03
CA TRP A 24 -10.42 11.92 -13.02
C TRP A 24 -9.55 13.18 -12.95
N ARG A 25 -9.40 13.72 -11.73
CA ARG A 25 -8.44 14.77 -11.42
C ARG A 25 -7.52 14.24 -10.34
N HIS A 26 -6.22 14.29 -10.59
CA HIS A 26 -5.20 13.83 -9.64
C HIS A 26 -5.40 14.50 -8.27
N PRO A 27 -5.70 13.74 -7.20
CA PRO A 27 -5.81 14.30 -5.86
C PRO A 27 -4.46 14.83 -5.36
N THR A 28 -3.39 14.18 -5.81
CA THR A 28 -1.99 14.57 -5.54
C THR A 28 -1.12 14.26 -6.76
N PRO A 29 0.08 14.86 -6.88
CA PRO A 29 0.96 14.65 -8.04
C PRO A 29 1.36 13.18 -8.29
N PHE A 30 1.30 12.33 -7.26
CA PHE A 30 1.72 10.92 -7.34
C PHE A 30 0.55 9.93 -7.44
N LEU A 31 -0.70 10.40 -7.36
CA LEU A 31 -1.89 9.56 -7.56
C LEU A 31 -2.40 9.75 -8.98
N ARG A 32 -1.89 8.90 -9.87
CA ARG A 32 -2.04 9.07 -11.32
C ARG A 32 -3.37 8.53 -11.84
N ASN A 33 -3.85 7.43 -11.27
CA ASN A 33 -5.09 6.78 -11.69
C ASN A 33 -5.73 6.01 -10.52
N GLU A 34 -6.89 5.42 -10.76
CA GLU A 34 -7.63 4.63 -9.77
C GLU A 34 -6.83 3.43 -9.25
N GLU A 35 -6.07 2.77 -10.12
CA GLU A 35 -5.21 1.63 -9.73
C GLU A 35 -4.15 2.05 -8.70
N SER A 36 -3.46 3.18 -8.95
CA SER A 36 -2.48 3.74 -8.00
C SER A 36 -3.13 4.22 -6.71
N LEU A 37 -4.39 4.71 -6.76
CA LEU A 37 -5.16 5.09 -5.57
C LEU A 37 -5.51 3.86 -4.73
N LEU A 38 -5.91 2.76 -5.37
CA LEU A 38 -6.23 1.53 -4.69
C LEU A 38 -4.99 0.91 -4.03
N ALA A 39 -3.87 0.84 -4.76
CA ALA A 39 -2.58 0.40 -4.21
C ALA A 39 -2.10 1.29 -3.04
N TYR A 40 -2.27 2.61 -3.16
CA TYR A 40 -1.88 3.59 -2.15
C TYR A 40 -2.44 3.28 -0.76
N VAL A 41 -3.68 2.78 -0.65
CA VAL A 41 -4.34 2.45 0.63
C VAL A 41 -3.50 1.52 1.51
N GLY A 42 -2.75 0.59 0.92
CA GLY A 42 -1.81 -0.27 1.65
C GLY A 42 -0.35 0.13 1.46
N MET A 43 0.06 0.37 0.22
CA MET A 43 1.46 0.54 -0.15
C MET A 43 2.11 1.80 0.43
N ASP A 44 1.30 2.80 0.83
CA ASP A 44 1.82 3.98 1.50
C ASP A 44 2.40 3.69 2.91
N LEU A 45 2.07 2.54 3.52
CA LEU A 45 2.70 2.07 4.77
C LEU A 45 4.22 1.95 4.66
N PHE A 46 4.74 1.65 3.47
CA PHE A 46 6.18 1.57 3.23
C PHE A 46 6.91 2.91 3.43
N ARG A 47 6.20 4.05 3.53
CA ARG A 47 6.81 5.32 4.03
C ARG A 47 7.38 5.16 5.44
N GLY A 48 6.92 4.19 6.21
CA GLY A 48 7.47 3.78 7.50
C GLY A 48 8.74 2.92 7.40
N THR A 49 9.32 2.74 6.21
CA THR A 49 10.50 1.88 5.98
C THR A 49 11.56 2.57 5.12
N ASN A 50 12.71 1.91 4.95
CA ASN A 50 13.74 2.32 4.00
C ASN A 50 13.50 1.85 2.56
N MET A 51 12.29 1.39 2.18
CA MET A 51 12.00 0.98 0.81
C MET A 51 11.64 2.16 -0.10
N ASN A 52 11.97 2.07 -1.38
CA ASN A 52 11.39 2.93 -2.41
C ASN A 52 10.05 2.33 -2.87
N ILE A 53 9.02 3.16 -3.00
CA ILE A 53 7.64 2.75 -3.32
C ILE A 53 7.18 3.21 -4.71
N GLY A 54 8.09 3.16 -5.68
CA GLY A 54 7.84 3.61 -7.05
C GLY A 54 7.92 5.13 -7.24
N PHE A 55 8.26 5.91 -6.21
CA PHE A 55 8.58 7.32 -6.45
C PHE A 55 9.85 7.45 -7.29
N GLY A 56 9.81 8.37 -8.25
CA GLY A 56 10.85 8.49 -9.28
C GLY A 56 10.66 7.50 -10.44
N THR A 57 9.49 6.88 -10.58
CA THR A 57 9.09 6.08 -11.74
C THR A 57 7.72 6.55 -12.27
N GLU A 58 7.27 5.92 -13.37
CA GLU A 58 5.94 6.19 -13.94
C GLU A 58 4.78 5.58 -13.13
N THR A 59 5.06 4.67 -12.20
CA THR A 59 4.08 3.84 -11.48
C THR A 59 4.28 3.88 -9.96
N PRO A 60 4.15 5.07 -9.33
CA PRO A 60 4.22 5.19 -7.87
C PRO A 60 3.15 4.32 -7.18
N TYR A 61 3.49 3.81 -6.00
CA TYR A 61 2.70 2.87 -5.18
C TYR A 61 2.52 1.47 -5.79
N LEU A 62 2.76 1.28 -7.08
CA LEU A 62 2.71 -0.04 -7.74
C LEU A 62 4.07 -0.73 -7.81
N ILE A 63 5.12 -0.12 -7.28
CA ILE A 63 6.46 -0.73 -7.18
C ILE A 63 6.91 -0.64 -5.73
N VAL A 64 7.62 -1.67 -5.27
CA VAL A 64 8.44 -1.59 -4.05
C VAL A 64 9.80 -2.21 -4.30
N GLY A 65 10.86 -1.52 -3.88
CA GLY A 65 12.22 -1.96 -4.15
C GLY A 65 13.31 -1.18 -3.42
N SER A 66 14.53 -1.67 -3.58
CA SER A 66 15.75 -1.08 -3.04
C SER A 66 16.98 -1.60 -3.80
N PRO A 67 18.17 -0.98 -3.63
CA PRO A 67 19.41 -1.47 -4.24
C PRO A 67 19.84 -2.87 -3.77
N TRP A 68 19.33 -3.32 -2.62
CA TRP A 68 19.72 -4.56 -1.96
C TRP A 68 18.67 -5.67 -2.04
N LEU A 69 17.48 -5.38 -2.57
CA LEU A 69 16.38 -6.35 -2.57
C LEU A 69 16.62 -7.47 -3.60
N GLY A 70 16.66 -8.71 -3.12
CA GLY A 70 16.66 -9.90 -3.96
C GLY A 70 15.22 -10.34 -4.26
N THR A 71 14.83 -10.36 -5.54
CA THR A 71 13.42 -10.53 -5.92
C THR A 71 12.98 -11.98 -6.14
N SER A 72 13.89 -12.88 -6.53
CA SER A 72 13.50 -14.25 -6.95
C SER A 72 12.80 -15.04 -5.85
N PHE A 73 13.42 -15.12 -4.65
CA PHE A 73 12.85 -15.86 -3.53
C PHE A 73 11.67 -15.12 -2.86
N LEU A 74 11.70 -13.78 -2.90
CA LEU A 74 10.58 -12.96 -2.44
C LEU A 74 9.32 -13.24 -3.28
N LEU A 75 9.45 -13.28 -4.60
CA LEU A 75 8.32 -13.58 -5.50
C LEU A 75 7.76 -14.99 -5.27
N GLU A 76 8.64 -15.99 -5.10
CA GLU A 76 8.20 -17.35 -4.76
C GLU A 76 7.35 -17.36 -3.48
N LYS A 77 7.84 -16.70 -2.42
CA LYS A 77 7.14 -16.58 -1.13
C LYS A 77 5.84 -15.79 -1.21
N LEU A 78 5.80 -14.72 -2.03
CA LEU A 78 4.59 -13.92 -2.25
C LEU A 78 3.53 -14.70 -3.01
N ASN A 79 3.91 -15.37 -4.10
CA ASN A 79 3.00 -16.19 -4.88
C ASN A 79 2.43 -17.34 -4.04
N SER A 80 3.21 -17.89 -3.10
CA SER A 80 2.73 -18.92 -2.18
C SER A 80 1.73 -18.41 -1.13
N GLN A 81 1.55 -17.09 -0.96
CA GLN A 81 0.54 -16.54 -0.06
C GLN A 81 -0.88 -16.59 -0.66
N GLY A 82 -1.02 -16.78 -1.97
CA GLY A 82 -2.32 -16.84 -2.63
C GLY A 82 -3.13 -15.54 -2.49
N LEU A 83 -2.47 -14.38 -2.50
CA LEU A 83 -3.14 -13.08 -2.47
C LEU A 83 -4.01 -12.92 -3.72
N LYS A 84 -5.28 -12.56 -3.53
CA LYS A 84 -6.26 -12.41 -4.60
C LYS A 84 -6.20 -11.02 -5.24
N GLY A 85 -6.62 -10.94 -6.51
CA GLY A 85 -6.70 -9.70 -7.27
C GLY A 85 -5.36 -9.01 -7.56
N VAL A 86 -4.22 -9.68 -7.34
CA VAL A 86 -2.89 -9.12 -7.61
C VAL A 86 -1.91 -10.17 -8.12
N GLU A 87 -1.09 -9.77 -9.07
CA GLU A 87 0.09 -10.49 -9.52
C GLU A 87 1.36 -9.67 -9.25
N PHE A 88 2.48 -10.36 -9.08
CA PHE A 88 3.77 -9.73 -8.80
C PHE A 88 4.79 -10.07 -9.88
N LYS A 89 5.54 -9.05 -10.31
CA LYS A 89 6.62 -9.20 -11.29
C LYS A 89 7.92 -8.60 -10.78
N ALA A 90 9.05 -9.27 -11.00
CA ALA A 90 10.36 -8.68 -10.74
C ALA A 90 10.62 -7.52 -11.70
N VAL A 91 11.12 -6.40 -11.17
CA VAL A 91 11.50 -5.23 -11.95
C VAL A 91 12.87 -4.74 -11.53
N ASN A 92 13.62 -4.21 -12.48
CA ASN A 92 14.81 -3.42 -12.23
C ASN A 92 14.50 -1.99 -12.66
N TYR A 93 14.79 -1.02 -11.81
CA TYR A 93 14.48 0.38 -12.07
C TYR A 93 15.50 1.29 -11.41
N ARG A 94 15.57 2.53 -11.87
CA ARG A 94 16.40 3.58 -11.28
C ARG A 94 15.49 4.76 -10.98
N PRO A 95 15.12 4.99 -9.70
CA PRO A 95 14.33 6.17 -9.33
C PRO A 95 15.03 7.44 -9.79
N THR A 96 14.29 8.37 -10.39
CA THR A 96 14.80 9.68 -10.76
C THR A 96 13.95 10.80 -10.16
N GLY A 97 14.61 11.71 -9.45
CA GLY A 97 14.00 12.96 -9.02
C GLY A 97 13.55 13.83 -10.20
N SER A 98 12.65 14.77 -9.92
CA SER A 98 12.17 15.73 -10.92
C SER A 98 12.14 17.12 -10.32
N ILE A 99 12.53 18.13 -11.11
CA ILE A 99 12.39 19.54 -10.73
C ILE A 99 10.92 19.95 -10.50
N TYR A 100 9.98 19.20 -11.06
CA TYR A 100 8.55 19.45 -10.94
C TYR A 100 7.94 18.89 -9.65
N TYR A 101 8.67 18.05 -8.92
CA TYR A 101 8.19 17.41 -7.70
C TYR A 101 9.11 17.76 -6.53
N THR A 102 8.55 18.28 -5.44
CA THR A 102 9.30 18.68 -4.24
C THR A 102 9.91 17.49 -3.47
N ARG A 103 9.61 16.25 -3.88
CA ARG A 103 10.01 15.03 -3.18
C ARG A 103 11.14 14.32 -3.94
N VAL A 104 12.33 14.30 -3.35
CA VAL A 104 13.42 13.44 -3.81
C VAL A 104 13.06 11.97 -3.50
N PRO A 105 13.09 11.07 -4.49
CA PRO A 105 12.77 9.67 -4.27
C PRO A 105 13.85 8.99 -3.42
N GLN A 106 13.43 8.02 -2.60
CA GLN A 106 14.37 7.15 -1.90
C GLN A 106 15.21 6.40 -2.93
N TYR A 107 16.54 6.35 -2.74
CA TYR A 107 17.51 5.76 -3.68
C TYR A 107 17.57 6.45 -5.05
N ASP A 108 17.39 7.77 -5.10
CA ASP A 108 17.53 8.58 -6.31
C ASP A 108 18.85 8.28 -7.05
N GLY A 109 18.74 8.01 -8.34
CA GLY A 109 19.85 7.69 -9.22
C GLY A 109 20.50 6.32 -8.99
N GLN A 110 20.03 5.47 -8.06
CA GLN A 110 20.62 4.15 -7.81
C GLN A 110 19.86 3.02 -8.52
N SER A 111 20.58 1.98 -8.94
CA SER A 111 19.94 0.77 -9.49
C SER A 111 19.22 0.02 -8.38
N CYS A 112 17.93 -0.20 -8.53
CA CYS A 112 17.09 -0.91 -7.58
C CYS A 112 16.51 -2.18 -8.20
N GLY A 113 16.56 -3.28 -7.45
CA GLY A 113 15.71 -4.45 -7.66
C GLY A 113 14.39 -4.25 -6.92
N GLY A 114 13.29 -4.71 -7.50
CA GLY A 114 11.97 -4.51 -6.94
C GLY A 114 10.95 -5.52 -7.41
N ILE A 115 9.78 -5.45 -6.78
CA ILE A 115 8.57 -6.09 -7.30
C ILE A 115 7.60 -5.01 -7.75
N GLN A 116 6.95 -5.24 -8.88
CA GLN A 116 5.82 -4.48 -9.36
C GLN A 116 4.54 -5.25 -9.10
N LEU A 117 3.55 -4.55 -8.55
CA LEU A 117 2.18 -5.03 -8.37
C LEU A 117 1.41 -4.77 -9.67
N MET A 118 0.69 -5.78 -10.12
CA MET A 118 -0.27 -5.70 -11.22
C MET A 118 -1.63 -6.09 -10.66
N ILE A 119 -2.54 -5.13 -10.51
CA ILE A 119 -3.87 -5.41 -9.96
C ILE A 119 -4.69 -6.09 -11.06
N THR A 120 -5.06 -7.35 -10.84
CA THR A 120 -5.79 -8.18 -11.82
C THR A 120 -7.29 -8.18 -11.59
N ASP A 121 -7.72 -7.98 -10.35
CA ASP A 121 -9.12 -7.84 -9.97
C ASP A 121 -9.22 -6.85 -8.81
N ARG A 122 -9.87 -5.70 -9.05
CA ARG A 122 -9.98 -4.62 -8.06
C ARG A 122 -10.95 -4.93 -6.91
N ASP A 123 -11.92 -5.83 -7.13
CA ASP A 123 -12.94 -6.19 -6.15
C ASP A 123 -12.41 -7.26 -5.18
N GLU A 124 -11.49 -8.12 -5.65
CA GLU A 124 -10.80 -9.09 -4.79
C GLU A 124 -9.50 -8.56 -4.14
N PHE A 125 -8.89 -7.51 -4.70
CA PHE A 125 -7.63 -6.99 -4.22
C PHE A 125 -7.74 -6.43 -2.79
N SER A 126 -6.86 -6.89 -1.89
CA SER A 126 -6.76 -6.41 -0.52
C SER A 126 -5.48 -5.59 -0.32
N PRO A 127 -5.53 -4.24 -0.39
CA PRO A 127 -4.33 -3.41 -0.36
C PRO A 127 -3.53 -3.55 0.94
N LEU A 128 -4.21 -3.52 2.08
CA LEU A 128 -3.57 -3.57 3.39
C LEU A 128 -2.94 -4.93 3.67
N ASN A 129 -3.66 -6.02 3.35
CA ASN A 129 -3.13 -7.38 3.48
C ASN A 129 -1.91 -7.58 2.56
N THR A 130 -2.00 -7.10 1.32
CA THR A 130 -0.89 -7.19 0.35
C THR A 130 0.34 -6.43 0.85
N ALA A 131 0.19 -5.17 1.24
CA ALA A 131 1.31 -4.34 1.69
C ALA A 131 2.00 -4.92 2.94
N THR A 132 1.22 -5.27 3.96
CA THR A 132 1.76 -5.86 5.20
C THR A 132 2.44 -7.22 4.95
N THR A 133 1.88 -8.04 4.05
CA THR A 133 2.49 -9.30 3.62
C THR A 133 3.85 -9.09 2.96
N ILE A 134 3.94 -8.15 2.02
CA ILE A 134 5.22 -7.82 1.38
C ILE A 134 6.22 -7.31 2.42
N MET A 135 5.81 -6.41 3.32
CA MET A 135 6.68 -5.85 4.37
C MET A 135 7.25 -6.93 5.28
N LEU A 136 6.40 -7.85 5.76
CA LEU A 136 6.79 -8.94 6.64
C LEU A 136 7.74 -9.90 5.93
N LEU A 137 7.47 -10.26 4.68
CA LEU A 137 8.36 -11.13 3.91
C LEU A 137 9.71 -10.47 3.64
N ILE A 138 9.75 -9.19 3.25
CA ILE A 138 11.02 -8.47 3.06
C ILE A 138 11.79 -8.40 4.39
N ASN A 139 11.12 -8.08 5.49
CA ASN A 139 11.74 -8.05 6.82
C ASN A 139 12.35 -9.40 7.22
N GLN A 140 11.67 -10.51 6.91
CA GLN A 140 12.14 -11.87 7.20
C GLN A 140 13.31 -12.30 6.31
N LEU A 141 13.26 -11.95 5.02
CA LEU A 141 14.27 -12.38 4.02
C LEU A 141 15.52 -11.50 4.03
N HIS A 142 15.38 -10.21 4.38
CA HIS A 142 16.46 -9.23 4.39
C HIS A 142 16.56 -8.49 5.73
N PRO A 143 16.73 -9.20 6.86
CA PRO A 143 16.67 -8.59 8.20
C PRO A 143 17.86 -7.68 8.52
N ARG A 144 18.95 -7.73 7.73
CA ARG A 144 20.13 -6.87 7.93
C ARG A 144 19.95 -5.52 7.24
N GLU A 145 19.29 -5.52 6.08
CA GLU A 145 19.13 -4.35 5.23
C GLU A 145 17.79 -3.63 5.47
N PHE A 146 16.73 -4.37 5.77
CA PHE A 146 15.42 -3.80 6.03
C PHE A 146 15.43 -2.97 7.32
N GLN A 147 14.91 -1.75 7.25
CA GLN A 147 14.84 -0.84 8.39
C GLN A 147 13.48 -0.14 8.45
N TRP A 148 12.91 -0.11 9.65
CA TRP A 148 11.84 0.83 9.97
C TRP A 148 12.41 2.24 10.01
N LYS A 149 11.63 3.24 9.57
CA LYS A 149 11.96 4.65 9.79
C LYS A 149 11.92 4.95 11.30
N ALA A 150 12.65 5.99 11.69
CA ALA A 150 12.75 6.44 13.07
C ALA A 150 11.40 6.87 13.68
N ASP A 151 11.40 7.10 14.99
CA ASP A 151 10.29 7.68 15.76
C ASP A 151 8.96 6.91 15.70
N GLY A 152 9.04 5.60 15.45
CA GLY A 152 7.87 4.73 15.34
C GLY A 152 6.93 5.17 14.22
N TYR A 153 7.46 5.72 13.12
CA TYR A 153 6.61 6.30 12.08
C TYR A 153 5.63 5.30 11.46
N ILE A 154 6.05 4.04 11.30
CA ILE A 154 5.16 2.97 10.86
C ILE A 154 3.99 2.77 11.84
N ASP A 155 4.20 2.85 13.14
CA ASP A 155 3.15 2.64 14.14
C ASP A 155 2.10 3.77 14.06
N LYS A 156 2.53 4.99 13.70
CA LYS A 156 1.63 6.13 13.44
C LYS A 156 0.82 5.95 12.15
N LEU A 157 1.44 5.39 11.10
CA LEU A 157 0.75 5.11 9.83
C LEU A 157 -0.24 3.95 9.97
N PHE A 158 0.16 2.90 10.68
CA PHE A 158 -0.63 1.69 10.86
C PHE A 158 -1.70 1.84 11.96
N GLY A 159 -1.50 2.75 12.91
CA GLY A 159 -2.40 3.00 14.04
C GLY A 159 -2.14 2.14 15.28
N SER A 160 -1.11 1.27 15.25
CA SER A 160 -0.65 0.45 16.38
C SER A 160 0.77 -0.06 16.13
N ASP A 161 1.41 -0.62 17.15
CA ASP A 161 2.73 -1.29 17.04
C ASP A 161 2.64 -2.76 16.57
N LEU A 162 1.42 -3.28 16.35
CA LEU A 162 1.15 -4.68 16.04
C LEU A 162 1.98 -5.20 14.85
N LEU A 163 2.07 -4.43 13.76
CA LEU A 163 2.86 -4.81 12.58
C LEU A 163 4.34 -5.01 12.93
N ARG A 164 4.93 -4.11 13.73
CA ARG A 164 6.31 -4.21 14.20
C ARG A 164 6.51 -5.39 15.15
N VAL A 165 5.55 -5.63 16.05
CA VAL A 165 5.58 -6.75 16.99
C VAL A 165 5.55 -8.09 16.25
N LEU A 166 4.66 -8.25 15.26
CA LEU A 166 4.58 -9.48 14.45
C LEU A 166 5.81 -9.69 13.59
N ALA A 167 6.37 -8.61 13.02
CA ALA A 167 7.65 -8.66 12.30
C ALA A 167 8.79 -9.17 13.21
N ALA A 168 8.92 -8.60 14.41
CA ALA A 168 9.93 -8.99 15.38
C ALA A 168 9.78 -10.46 15.83
N GLN A 169 8.54 -10.94 15.97
CA GLN A 169 8.22 -12.32 16.32
C GLN A 169 8.34 -13.30 15.13
N ARG A 170 8.62 -12.81 13.92
CA ARG A 170 8.63 -13.59 12.66
C ARG A 170 7.34 -14.39 12.46
N LYS A 171 6.20 -13.79 12.82
CA LYS A 171 4.90 -14.41 12.60
C LYS A 171 4.57 -14.43 11.10
N PRO A 172 3.85 -15.46 10.63
CA PRO A 172 3.36 -15.48 9.26
C PRO A 172 2.42 -14.31 8.95
N PRO A 173 2.39 -13.78 7.72
CA PRO A 173 1.58 -12.62 7.36
C PRO A 173 0.06 -12.74 7.56
N ASP A 174 -0.47 -13.95 7.39
CA ASP A 174 -1.89 -14.28 7.57
C ASP A 174 -2.42 -14.10 9.01
N HIS A 175 -1.53 -13.88 9.98
CA HIS A 175 -1.90 -13.55 11.35
C HIS A 175 -2.45 -12.12 11.51
N LEU A 176 -2.18 -11.20 10.59
CA LEU A 176 -2.61 -9.79 10.70
C LEU A 176 -4.10 -9.59 10.42
N PRO A 177 -4.67 -10.10 9.30
CA PRO A 177 -6.07 -9.85 8.97
C PRO A 177 -7.10 -10.22 10.04
N PRO A 178 -6.94 -11.32 10.79
CA PRO A 178 -7.84 -11.64 11.90
C PRO A 178 -7.80 -10.62 13.05
N GLN A 179 -6.69 -9.89 13.25
CA GLN A 179 -6.54 -8.97 14.38
C GLN A 179 -7.41 -7.73 14.23
N TRP A 180 -7.53 -7.20 13.01
CA TRP A 180 -8.35 -6.01 12.75
C TRP A 180 -9.81 -6.35 12.39
N LEU A 181 -10.18 -7.63 12.24
CA LEU A 181 -11.56 -8.03 11.91
C LEU A 181 -12.56 -7.51 12.95
N HIS A 182 -12.18 -7.58 14.23
CA HIS A 182 -13.00 -7.05 15.32
C HIS A 182 -13.27 -5.56 15.19
N ASP A 183 -12.23 -4.79 14.84
CA ASP A 183 -12.33 -3.34 14.68
C ASP A 183 -13.14 -2.98 13.43
N VAL A 184 -13.02 -3.77 12.35
CA VAL A 184 -13.86 -3.63 11.14
C VAL A 184 -15.33 -3.82 11.48
N LEU A 185 -15.69 -4.87 12.23
CA LEU A 185 -17.08 -5.13 12.62
C LEU A 185 -17.62 -4.01 13.51
N LYS A 186 -16.88 -3.62 14.55
CA LYS A 186 -17.25 -2.51 15.43
C LYS A 186 -17.43 -1.20 14.67
N PHE A 187 -16.50 -0.88 13.77
CA PHE A 187 -16.60 0.34 12.98
C PHE A 187 -17.76 0.29 11.99
N ASN A 188 -18.05 -0.88 11.43
CA ASN A 188 -19.20 -1.06 10.54
C ASN A 188 -20.53 -0.86 11.26
N GLU A 189 -20.65 -1.27 12.51
CA GLU A 189 -21.81 -0.98 13.36
C GLU A 189 -21.87 0.51 13.73
N PHE A 190 -20.74 1.06 14.20
CA PHE A 190 -20.64 2.46 14.59
C PHE A 190 -21.02 3.42 13.46
N ARG A 191 -20.63 3.13 12.22
CA ARG A 191 -20.89 4.03 11.08
C ARG A 191 -22.35 4.03 10.61
N GLN A 192 -23.17 3.04 10.98
CA GLN A 192 -24.54 2.88 10.45
C GLN A 192 -25.40 4.15 10.57
N PRO A 193 -25.46 4.86 11.73
CA PRO A 193 -26.30 6.05 11.88
C PRO A 193 -25.82 7.24 11.05
N PHE A 194 -24.62 7.18 10.48
CA PHE A 194 -23.99 8.26 9.71
C PHE A 194 -24.01 8.02 8.20
N LEU A 195 -24.52 6.87 7.75
CA LEU A 195 -24.60 6.55 6.33
C LEU A 195 -25.71 7.39 5.68
N ILE A 196 -25.36 8.13 4.65
CA ILE A 196 -26.30 8.90 3.80
C ILE A 196 -26.50 8.27 2.41
N TYR A 197 -25.74 7.19 2.13
CA TYR A 197 -25.90 6.25 1.03
C TYR A 197 -25.41 4.86 1.47
#